data_AF-A0A932RFM3-F1
#
_entry.id   AF-A0A932RFM3-F1
#
_cell.length_a   1.000
_cell.length_b   1.000
_cell.length_c   1.000
_cell.angle_alpha   90.00
_cell.angle_beta   90.00
_cell.angle_gamma   90.00
#
_symmetry.space_group_name_H-M   'P 1'
#
loop_
_entity.id
_entity.type
_entity.pdbx_description
1 polymer ?
#
loop_
_entity_poly.entity_id
_entity_poly.type
_entity_poly.pdbx_seq_one_letter_code
_entity_poly.pdbx_strand_id
1 'polypeptide(L)'
;MKTLKFEVPDDLYEVFLQMAAKEGRTTEAVALEWLVKYAPKPRPKLSEEERRAAKKRFEQHFGSVSLGHPTGADNESIDADLVREYDVTHEEEK
;
A
#
# COMPACT_ATOMS: atom_id res chain seq x y z
N MET A 1 -14.82 18.43 25.66
CA MET A 1 -13.60 17.93 25.01
C MET A 1 -13.42 16.46 25.35
N LYS A 2 -13.02 15.62 24.40
CA LYS A 2 -12.67 14.21 24.67
C LYS A 2 -11.17 14.06 24.52
N THR A 3 -10.51 13.47 25.50
CA THR A 3 -9.06 13.22 25.49
C THR A 3 -8.80 11.79 25.04
N LEU A 4 -8.01 11.62 23.99
CA LEU A 4 -7.51 10.32 23.53
C LEU A 4 -6.07 10.16 24.02
N LYS A 5 -5.78 9.05 24.69
CA LYS A 5 -4.42 8.66 25.08
C LYS A 5 -4.07 7.41 24.29
N PHE A 6 -2.95 7.43 23.58
CA PHE A 6 -2.43 6.30 22.83
C PHE A 6 -0.91 6.29 22.99
N GLU A 7 -0.35 5.10 23.11
CA GLU A 7 1.09 4.90 23.16
C GLU A 7 1.60 4.72 21.73
N VAL A 8 2.61 5.51 21.36
CA VAL A 8 3.25 5.45 20.05
C VAL A 8 4.72 5.09 20.28
N PRO A 9 5.32 4.23 19.45
CA PRO A 9 6.78 4.08 19.43
C PRO A 9 7.49 5.42 19.31
N ASP A 10 8.60 5.58 20.03
CA ASP A 10 9.37 6.83 20.10
C ASP A 10 9.80 7.33 18.71
N ASP A 11 10.21 6.42 17.82
CA ASP A 11 10.58 6.73 16.43
C ASP A 11 9.46 7.47 15.66
N LEU A 12 8.20 7.06 15.86
CA LEU A 12 7.05 7.71 15.23
C LEU A 12 6.71 9.04 15.89
N TYR A 13 6.93 9.16 17.20
CA TYR A 13 6.74 10.41 17.92
C TYR A 13 7.71 11.50 17.44
N GLU A 14 8.98 11.16 17.22
CA GLU A 14 9.96 12.08 16.64
C GLU A 14 9.55 12.55 15.24
N VAL A 15 9.04 11.65 14.40
CA VAL A 15 8.54 11.99 13.07
C VAL A 15 7.33 12.92 13.16
N PHE A 16 6.40 12.70 14.09
CA PHE A 16 5.28 13.61 14.31
C PHE A 16 5.72 14.99 14.81
N LEU A 17 6.74 15.06 15.67
CA LEU A 17 7.32 16.34 16.11
C LEU A 17 7.94 17.12 14.94
N GLN A 18 8.69 16.45 14.07
CA GLN A 18 9.29 17.08 12.90
C GLN A 18 8.23 17.60 11.92
N MET A 19 7.18 16.80 11.65
CA MET A 19 6.08 17.21 10.78
C MET A 19 5.28 18.37 11.39
N ALA A 20 5.01 18.34 12.70
CA ALA A 20 4.35 19.42 13.42
C ALA A 20 5.15 20.73 13.34
N ALA A 21 6.46 20.68 13.55
CA ALA A 21 7.35 21.84 13.44
C ALA A 21 7.41 22.41 12.01
N LYS A 22 7.39 21.55 10.99
CA LYS A 22 7.42 21.95 9.58
C LYS A 22 6.12 22.60 9.11
N GLU A 23 4.98 22.12 9.61
CA GLU A 23 3.65 22.58 9.19
C GLU A 23 3.03 23.62 10.14
N GLY A 24 3.69 23.93 11.26
CA GLY A 24 3.17 24.84 12.29
C GLY A 24 1.90 24.30 12.97
N ARG A 25 1.74 22.99 13.01
CA ARG A 25 0.58 22.29 13.60
C ARG A 25 0.95 21.68 14.94
N THR A 26 -0.03 21.27 15.73
CA THR A 26 0.23 20.51 16.95
C THR A 26 0.48 19.04 16.62
N THR A 27 1.32 18.38 17.43
CA THR A 27 1.67 16.97 17.25
C THR A 27 0.43 16.06 17.27
N GLU A 28 -0.60 16.42 18.03
CA GLU A 28 -1.86 15.66 18.08
C GLU A 28 -2.63 15.74 16.77
N ALA A 29 -2.63 16.89 16.10
CA ALA A 29 -3.31 17.06 14.82
C ALA A 29 -2.64 16.20 13.73
N VAL A 30 -1.31 16.18 13.71
CA VAL A 30 -0.53 15.35 12.79
C VAL A 30 -0.75 13.86 13.07
N ALA A 31 -0.73 13.44 14.34
CA ALA A 31 -0.97 12.05 14.71
C ALA A 31 -2.41 11.59 14.37
N LEU A 32 -3.42 12.45 14.55
CA LEU A 32 -4.80 12.17 14.16
C LEU A 32 -4.95 12.05 12.64
N GLU A 33 -4.34 12.94 11.86
CA GLU A 33 -4.36 12.86 10.40
C GLU A 33 -3.69 11.57 9.92
N TRP A 34 -2.54 11.23 10.51
CA TRP A 34 -1.84 9.99 10.21
C TRP A 34 -2.68 8.75 10.55
N LEU A 35 -3.33 8.73 11.71
CA LEU A 35 -4.28 7.68 12.09
C LEU A 35 -5.44 7.59 11.10
N VAL A 36 -6.05 8.68 10.67
CA VAL A 36 -7.16 8.61 9.70
C VAL A 36 -6.70 8.09 8.34
N LYS A 37 -5.50 8.50 7.90
CA LYS A 37 -4.98 8.18 6.56
C LYS A 37 -4.39 6.78 6.47
N TYR A 38 -3.69 6.35 7.51
CA TYR A 38 -2.89 5.11 7.51
C TYR A 38 -3.38 4.07 8.51
N ALA A 39 -4.38 4.35 9.35
CA ALA A 39 -4.96 3.29 10.16
C ALA A 39 -5.43 2.15 9.26
N PRO A 40 -5.27 0.89 9.72
CA PRO A 40 -5.77 -0.26 9.00
C PRO A 40 -7.25 -0.07 8.70
N LYS A 41 -7.59 0.10 7.41
CA LYS A 41 -8.99 0.16 7.02
C LYS A 41 -9.62 -1.19 7.40
N PRO A 42 -10.75 -1.20 8.10
CA PRO A 42 -11.42 -2.45 8.42
C PRO A 42 -11.69 -3.19 7.11
N ARG A 43 -11.34 -4.49 7.08
CA ARG A 43 -11.64 -5.32 5.91
C ARG A 43 -13.15 -5.24 5.63
N PRO A 44 -13.56 -5.10 4.36
CA PRO A 44 -14.97 -5.09 4.03
C PRO A 44 -15.62 -6.37 4.55
N LYS A 45 -16.74 -6.23 5.27
CA LYS A 45 -17.55 -7.37 5.68
C LYS A 45 -18.34 -7.83 4.46
N LEU A 46 -17.85 -8.86 3.81
CA LEU A 46 -18.52 -9.47 2.66
C LEU A 46 -19.63 -10.41 3.12
N SER A 47 -20.76 -10.40 2.42
CA SER A 47 -21.75 -11.46 2.51
C SER A 47 -21.16 -12.79 2.00
N GLU A 48 -21.82 -13.91 2.32
CA GLU A 48 -21.36 -15.21 1.85
C GLU A 48 -21.38 -15.31 0.31
N GLU A 49 -22.37 -14.70 -0.32
CA GLU A 49 -22.52 -14.62 -1.78
C GLU A 49 -21.40 -13.79 -2.41
N GLU A 50 -21.10 -12.62 -1.84
CA GLU A 50 -20.01 -11.75 -2.29
C GLU A 50 -18.65 -12.44 -2.16
N ARG A 51 -18.44 -13.17 -1.05
CA ARG A 51 -17.23 -13.95 -0.82
C ARG A 51 -17.08 -15.07 -1.85
N ARG A 52 -18.15 -15.80 -2.16
CA ARG A 52 -18.15 -16.86 -3.19
C ARG A 52 -17.89 -16.27 -4.58
N ALA A 53 -18.50 -15.14 -4.92
CA ALA A 53 -18.28 -14.45 -6.19
C ALA A 53 -16.83 -13.93 -6.32
N ALA A 54 -16.28 -13.33 -5.26
CA ALA A 54 -14.88 -12.90 -5.21
C ALA A 54 -13.92 -14.08 -5.38
N LYS A 55 -14.17 -15.20 -4.69
CA LYS A 55 -13.39 -16.42 -4.81
C LYS A 55 -13.42 -16.97 -6.25
N LYS A 56 -14.60 -17.04 -6.87
CA LYS A 56 -14.74 -17.52 -8.25
C LYS A 56 -13.96 -16.65 -9.25
N ARG A 57 -14.00 -15.31 -9.10
CA ARG A 57 -13.20 -14.40 -9.93
C ARG A 57 -11.70 -14.61 -9.73
N PHE A 58 -11.27 -14.84 -8.49
CA PHE A 58 -9.87 -15.11 -8.19
C PHE A 58 -9.39 -16.43 -8.79
N GLU A 59 -10.19 -17.50 -8.68
CA GLU A 59 -9.85 -18.82 -9.23
C GLU A 59 -9.75 -18.83 -10.76
N GLN A 60 -10.44 -17.92 -11.47
CA GLN A 60 -10.30 -17.78 -12.93
C GLN A 60 -8.88 -17.41 -13.37
N HIS A 61 -8.07 -16.83 -12.48
CA HIS A 61 -6.70 -16.45 -12.75
C HIS A 61 -5.68 -17.53 -12.33
N PHE A 62 -6.13 -18.66 -11.78
CA PHE A 62 -5.22 -19.74 -11.40
C PHE A 62 -4.62 -20.39 -12.64
N GLY A 63 -3.29 -20.31 -12.73
CA GLY A 63 -2.55 -20.83 -13.89
C GLY A 63 -2.82 -20.08 -15.19
N SER A 64 -3.48 -18.91 -15.16
CA SER A 64 -3.77 -18.13 -16.37
C SER A 64 -2.52 -17.45 -16.95
N VAL A 65 -1.43 -17.42 -16.17
CA VAL A 65 -0.15 -16.84 -16.59
C VAL A 65 0.89 -17.96 -16.59
N SER A 66 1.43 -18.24 -17.78
CA SER A 66 2.58 -19.13 -17.96
C SER A 66 3.72 -18.31 -18.55
N LEU A 67 4.76 -18.07 -17.76
CA LEU A 67 5.94 -17.30 -18.16
C LEU A 67 6.99 -18.20 -18.84
N GLY A 68 6.77 -19.51 -18.91
CA GLY A 68 7.72 -20.47 -19.50
C GLY A 68 8.97 -20.74 -18.62
N HIS A 69 9.10 -20.07 -17.48
CA HIS A 69 10.15 -20.29 -16.49
C HIS A 69 9.58 -20.16 -15.05
N PRO A 70 10.24 -20.76 -14.04
CA PRO A 70 9.86 -20.55 -12.65
C PRO A 70 10.01 -19.07 -12.27
N THR A 71 9.02 -18.51 -11.58
CA THR A 71 9.15 -17.22 -10.90
C THR A 71 9.52 -17.44 -9.45
N GLY A 72 10.60 -16.78 -9.02
CA GLY A 72 10.97 -16.70 -7.61
C GLY A 72 10.12 -15.68 -6.87
N ALA A 73 10.30 -15.60 -5.54
CA ALA A 73 9.81 -14.47 -4.75
C ALA A 73 10.71 -13.23 -4.88
N ASP A 74 11.80 -13.35 -5.64
CA ASP A 74 12.71 -12.26 -5.93
C ASP A 74 12.19 -11.45 -7.12
N ASN A 75 12.06 -10.15 -6.94
CA ASN A 75 11.42 -9.26 -7.91
C ASN A 75 12.39 -8.81 -9.03
N GLU A 76 13.68 -9.16 -8.95
CA GLU A 76 14.69 -8.76 -9.93
C GLU A 76 14.33 -9.13 -11.38
N SER A 77 13.71 -10.29 -11.60
CA SER A 77 13.27 -10.68 -12.95
C SER A 77 12.07 -9.88 -13.44
N ILE A 78 11.18 -9.45 -12.53
CA ILE A 78 10.02 -8.61 -12.85
C ILE A 78 10.53 -7.22 -13.26
N ASP A 79 11.49 -6.66 -12.54
CA ASP A 79 12.09 -5.36 -12.87
C ASP A 79 12.78 -5.41 -14.24
N ALA A 80 13.53 -6.49 -14.53
CA ALA A 80 14.16 -6.67 -15.84
C ALA A 80 13.14 -6.81 -16.98
N ASP A 81 12.04 -7.53 -16.74
CA ASP A 81 10.93 -7.65 -17.71
C ASP A 81 10.23 -6.32 -17.95
N LEU A 82 9.99 -5.54 -16.89
CA LEU A 82 9.39 -4.19 -16.97
C LEU A 82 10.29 -3.22 -17.74
N VAL A 83 11.60 -3.23 -17.48
CA VAL A 83 12.57 -2.43 -18.26
C VAL A 83 12.50 -2.86 -19.72
N ARG A 84 12.57 -4.16 -20.04
CA ARG A 84 12.52 -4.61 -21.44
C ARG A 84 11.24 -4.19 -22.17
N GLU A 85 10.09 -4.19 -21.50
CA GLU A 85 8.80 -3.84 -22.10
C GLU A 85 8.62 -2.32 -22.28
N TYR A 86 9.11 -1.51 -21.33
CA TYR A 86 8.85 -0.06 -21.31
C TYR A 86 10.04 0.83 -21.73
N ASP A 87 11.26 0.31 -21.75
CA ASP A 87 12.49 1.05 -22.13
C ASP A 87 12.60 1.20 -23.66
N VAL A 88 11.84 0.42 -24.45
CA VAL A 88 11.82 0.50 -25.92
C VAL A 88 10.85 1.57 -26.46
N THR A 89 10.02 2.20 -25.62
CA THR A 89 8.96 3.14 -26.09
C THR A 89 9.09 4.59 -25.60
N HIS A 90 10.23 4.99 -25.03
CA HIS A 90 10.44 6.37 -24.57
C HIS A 90 11.70 7.05 -25.16
N GLU A 91 12.03 6.80 -26.43
CA GLU A 91 12.80 7.80 -27.20
C GLU A 91 11.86 8.93 -27.64
N GLU A 92 11.80 9.96 -26.80
CA GLU A 92 11.69 11.38 -27.14
C GLU A 92 10.70 11.78 -28.25
N GLU A 93 9.46 12.10 -27.89
CA GLU A 93 8.78 13.25 -28.51
C GLU A 93 8.91 14.45 -27.55
N LYS A 94 9.90 15.29 -27.82
CA LYS A 94 10.06 16.63 -27.24
C LYS A 94 9.89 17.69 -28.32
#